data_AF-A0A239PD38-F1
#
_entry.id   AF-A0A239PD38-F1
#
_cell.length_a   1.000
_cell.length_b   1.000
_cell.length_c   1.000
_cell.angle_alpha   90.00
_cell.angle_beta   90.00
_cell.angle_gamma   90.00
#
_symmetry.space_group_name_H-M   'P 1'
#
loop_
_entity.id
_entity.type
_entity.pdbx_description
1 polymer ?
#
loop_
_entity_poly.entity_id
_entity_poly.type
_entity_poly.pdbx_seq_one_letter_code
_entity_poly.pdbx_strand_id
1 'polypeptide(L)'
;MGTFGTGPFSSDGARNFLEELAARPLAQRAAELERLLVRVREQPDLLGREFFPDEVVAAAAIVAATLPFGQQFAEDLERLVANDLVPEPRLAAPARELTKIARAALLFVAGPDGAWHRGWTTETNAAAARDTIAELSQVLAAGAGLDDLDRIWNDAADYGVDGEVPEGTPPGVEHLASLLRVYNCAMSGGLDFALEVNEPFRVVRAIEAMRYFGLPEAADFLADVLTRSEKGEDPIRCRPTATSMPSWTTVRTR
;
A
#
# COMPACT_ATOMS: atom_id res chain seq x y z
N MET A 1 26.18 18.67 -23.33
CA MET A 1 25.65 17.39 -22.85
C MET A 1 25.54 17.49 -21.34
N GLY A 2 24.33 17.44 -20.81
CA GLY A 2 24.06 17.53 -19.38
C GLY A 2 24.56 16.30 -18.62
N THR A 3 24.94 16.49 -17.37
CA THR A 3 25.37 15.43 -16.45
C THR A 3 24.14 14.63 -16.00
N PHE A 4 23.90 13.49 -16.63
CA PHE A 4 22.89 12.54 -16.15
C PHE A 4 23.41 11.83 -14.89
N GLY A 5 22.96 12.24 -13.72
CA GLY A 5 22.99 11.33 -12.57
C GLY A 5 21.91 10.26 -12.71
N THR A 6 22.06 9.15 -11.97
CA THR A 6 21.20 7.97 -12.09
C THR A 6 19.93 8.05 -11.25
N GLY A 7 19.84 9.03 -10.35
CA GLY A 7 18.68 9.26 -9.50
C GLY A 7 17.55 10.03 -10.20
N PRO A 8 16.31 9.95 -9.68
CA PRO A 8 15.11 10.46 -10.34
C PRO A 8 15.07 12.00 -10.47
N PHE A 9 15.91 12.70 -9.71
CA PHE A 9 16.02 14.16 -9.70
C PHE A 9 17.36 14.69 -10.21
N SER A 10 18.18 13.79 -10.78
CA SER A 10 19.59 14.10 -11.07
C SER A 10 19.84 14.70 -12.45
N SER A 11 18.88 14.63 -13.37
CA SER A 11 19.02 15.23 -14.70
C SER A 11 18.61 16.71 -14.70
N ASP A 12 19.12 17.45 -15.69
CA ASP A 12 18.75 18.85 -15.87
C ASP A 12 17.26 19.04 -16.19
N GLY A 13 16.66 18.13 -16.98
CA GLY A 13 15.21 18.17 -17.27
C GLY A 13 14.37 17.92 -16.02
N ALA A 14 14.77 16.97 -15.17
CA ALA A 14 14.12 16.77 -13.88
C ALA A 14 14.19 18.03 -13.00
N ARG A 15 15.34 18.71 -12.94
CA ARG A 15 15.50 19.93 -12.14
C ARG A 15 14.65 21.09 -12.66
N ASN A 16 14.64 21.32 -13.97
CA ASN A 16 13.77 22.33 -14.59
C ASN A 16 12.30 22.06 -14.25
N PHE A 17 11.88 20.79 -14.33
CA PHE A 17 10.53 20.40 -13.94
C PHE A 17 10.22 20.67 -12.46
N LEU A 18 11.16 20.38 -11.55
CA LEU A 18 11.00 20.68 -10.12
C LEU A 18 10.85 22.19 -9.86
N GLU A 19 11.63 23.02 -10.56
CA GLU A 19 11.54 24.48 -10.49
C GLU A 19 10.17 24.99 -10.97
N GLU A 20 9.71 24.51 -12.13
CA GLU A 20 8.41 24.86 -12.69
C GLU A 20 7.25 24.42 -11.79
N LEU A 21 7.35 23.24 -11.19
CA LEU A 21 6.35 22.73 -10.26
C LEU A 21 6.33 23.55 -8.98
N ALA A 22 7.50 23.91 -8.44
CA ALA A 22 7.60 24.70 -7.22
C ALA A 22 7.10 26.13 -7.39
N ALA A 23 7.27 26.71 -8.59
CA ALA A 23 6.74 28.03 -8.93
C ALA A 23 5.19 28.10 -8.90
N ARG A 24 4.52 26.93 -8.94
CA ARG A 24 3.06 26.86 -8.88
C ARG A 24 2.56 26.89 -7.43
N PRO A 25 1.35 27.44 -7.21
CA PRO A 25 0.68 27.36 -5.91
C PRO A 25 0.58 25.90 -5.43
N LEU A 26 0.81 25.67 -4.14
CA LEU A 26 0.84 24.33 -3.53
C LEU A 26 -0.40 23.48 -3.86
N ALA A 27 -1.59 24.10 -3.91
CA ALA A 27 -2.85 23.46 -4.25
C ALA A 27 -2.96 23.00 -5.72
N GLN A 28 -2.14 23.55 -6.63
CA GLN A 28 -2.19 23.23 -8.07
C GLN A 28 -1.15 22.18 -8.49
N ARG A 29 -0.18 21.86 -7.63
CA ARG A 29 0.94 20.97 -7.97
C ARG A 29 0.49 19.55 -8.28
N ALA A 30 -0.45 19.01 -7.50
CA ALA A 30 -1.00 17.67 -7.75
C ALA A 30 -1.71 17.58 -9.11
N ALA A 31 -2.53 18.59 -9.44
CA ALA A 31 -3.22 18.67 -10.74
C ALA A 31 -2.24 18.86 -11.92
N GLU A 32 -1.06 19.44 -11.68
CA GLU A 32 -0.02 19.50 -12.71
C GLU A 32 0.65 18.15 -12.95
N LEU A 33 0.99 17.43 -11.88
CA LEU A 33 1.51 16.07 -11.99
C LEU A 33 0.54 15.17 -12.72
N GLU A 34 -0.75 15.23 -12.36
CA GLU A 34 -1.79 14.47 -13.03
C GLU A 34 -1.84 14.76 -14.53
N ARG A 35 -1.86 16.05 -14.91
CA ARG A 35 -1.88 16.46 -16.32
C ARG A 35 -0.68 15.92 -17.09
N LEU A 36 0.52 16.03 -16.54
CA LEU A 36 1.72 15.48 -17.18
C LEU A 36 1.62 13.95 -17.34
N LEU A 37 1.31 13.24 -16.27
CA LEU A 37 1.29 11.77 -16.26
C LEU A 37 0.20 11.18 -17.16
N VAL A 38 -0.97 11.83 -17.26
CA VAL A 38 -2.02 11.47 -18.22
C VAL A 38 -1.58 11.76 -19.64
N ARG A 39 -1.02 12.95 -19.90
CA ARG A 39 -0.59 13.37 -21.24
C ARG A 39 0.47 12.45 -21.85
N VAL A 40 1.38 11.92 -21.04
CA VAL A 40 2.37 10.91 -21.46
C VAL A 40 1.71 9.70 -22.11
N ARG A 41 0.54 9.29 -21.62
CA ARG A 41 -0.20 8.12 -22.14
C ARG A 41 -1.09 8.46 -23.31
N GLU A 42 -1.72 9.63 -23.28
CA GLU A 42 -2.67 10.05 -24.33
C GLU A 42 -1.96 10.58 -25.58
N GLN A 43 -0.77 11.16 -25.43
CA GLN A 43 -0.03 11.83 -26.50
C GLN A 43 1.44 11.36 -26.54
N PRO A 44 1.69 10.05 -26.72
CA PRO A 44 3.05 9.50 -26.67
C PRO A 44 3.99 10.08 -27.73
N ASP A 45 3.45 10.57 -28.85
CA ASP A 45 4.21 11.21 -29.94
C ASP A 45 4.89 12.53 -29.54
N LEU A 46 4.49 13.11 -28.41
CA LEU A 46 5.10 14.33 -27.85
C LEU A 46 6.26 14.03 -26.89
N LEU A 47 6.49 12.76 -26.54
CA LEU A 47 7.61 12.35 -25.69
C LEU A 47 8.95 12.66 -26.38
N GLY A 48 9.80 13.43 -25.72
CA GLY A 48 11.06 13.94 -26.25
C GLY A 48 10.92 15.20 -27.11
N ARG A 49 9.71 15.79 -27.20
CA ARG A 49 9.45 17.07 -27.88
C ARG A 49 8.90 18.13 -26.92
N GLU A 50 7.80 17.81 -26.24
CA GLU A 50 7.15 18.74 -25.28
C GLU A 50 7.38 18.36 -23.83
N PHE A 51 7.55 17.08 -23.55
CA PHE A 51 7.91 16.57 -22.23
C PHE A 51 8.93 15.46 -22.39
N PHE A 52 9.79 15.29 -21.40
CA PHE A 52 10.94 14.39 -21.48
C PHE A 52 10.84 13.22 -20.50
N PRO A 53 11.48 12.08 -20.82
CA PRO A 53 11.48 10.92 -19.93
C PRO A 53 11.88 11.19 -18.47
N ASP A 54 12.86 12.08 -18.23
CA ASP A 54 13.28 12.48 -16.89
C ASP A 54 12.22 13.24 -16.12
N GLU A 55 11.49 14.12 -16.77
CA GLU A 55 10.40 14.88 -16.13
C GLU A 55 9.32 13.93 -15.62
N VAL A 56 9.02 12.87 -16.39
CA VAL A 56 8.06 11.83 -16.00
C VAL A 56 8.58 11.00 -14.83
N VAL A 57 9.87 10.64 -14.83
CA VAL A 57 10.51 9.93 -13.73
C VAL A 57 10.51 10.77 -12.46
N ALA A 58 10.85 12.07 -12.56
CA ALA A 58 10.82 13.01 -11.45
C ALA A 58 9.40 13.20 -10.91
N ALA A 59 8.40 13.34 -11.78
CA ALA A 59 6.99 13.44 -11.40
C ALA A 59 6.51 12.19 -10.64
N ALA A 60 6.86 11.00 -11.13
CA ALA A 60 6.55 9.74 -10.45
C ALA A 60 7.26 9.64 -9.09
N ALA A 61 8.50 10.10 -8.97
CA ALA A 61 9.26 10.14 -7.72
C ALA A 61 8.67 11.12 -6.69
N ILE A 62 8.12 12.26 -7.12
CA ILE A 62 7.39 13.18 -6.22
C ILE A 62 6.14 12.51 -5.66
N VAL A 63 5.37 11.78 -6.49
CA VAL A 63 4.20 11.02 -6.00
C VAL A 63 4.65 9.94 -5.01
N ALA A 64 5.68 9.17 -5.35
CA ALA A 64 6.22 8.13 -4.49
C ALA A 64 6.72 8.68 -3.14
N ALA A 65 7.36 9.85 -3.12
CA ALA A 65 7.82 10.52 -1.91
C ALA A 65 6.69 10.84 -0.90
N THR A 66 5.42 10.83 -1.34
CA THR A 66 4.27 11.03 -0.45
C THR A 66 3.72 9.73 0.16
N LEU A 67 4.28 8.58 -0.21
CA LEU A 67 3.83 7.26 0.24
C LEU A 67 4.67 6.73 1.41
N PRO A 68 4.11 5.85 2.27
CA PRO A 68 4.83 5.32 3.44
C PRO A 68 6.16 4.63 3.14
N PHE A 69 6.30 4.02 1.95
CA PHE A 69 7.52 3.33 1.52
C PHE A 69 8.43 4.17 0.61
N GLY A 70 8.09 5.44 0.38
CA GLY A 70 8.84 6.33 -0.51
C GLY A 70 9.79 7.29 0.20
N GLN A 71 10.11 7.04 1.46
CA GLN A 71 10.89 7.96 2.30
C GLN A 71 12.25 8.33 1.68
N GLN A 72 12.93 7.39 1.02
CA GLN A 72 14.18 7.68 0.31
C GLN A 72 14.05 8.79 -0.75
N PHE A 73 12.93 8.85 -1.46
CA PHE A 73 12.67 9.90 -2.45
C PHE A 73 12.32 11.23 -1.80
N ALA A 74 11.65 11.19 -0.64
CA ALA A 74 11.39 12.39 0.17
C ALA A 74 12.70 12.98 0.72
N GLU A 75 13.60 12.15 1.22
CA GLU A 75 14.92 12.54 1.71
C GLU A 75 15.82 13.10 0.59
N ASP A 76 15.76 12.50 -0.60
CA ASP A 76 16.47 13.02 -1.77
C ASP A 76 15.97 14.41 -2.18
N LEU A 77 14.65 14.63 -2.19
CA LEU A 77 14.05 15.95 -2.42
C LEU A 77 14.46 16.95 -1.35
N GLU A 78 14.39 16.57 -0.08
CA GLU A 78 14.79 17.42 1.04
C GLU A 78 16.26 17.81 0.96
N ARG A 79 17.14 16.88 0.57
CA ARG A 79 18.56 17.16 0.36
C ARG A 79 18.79 18.16 -0.76
N LEU A 80 18.01 18.11 -1.85
CA LEU A 80 18.13 19.09 -2.93
C LEU A 80 17.67 20.48 -2.48
N VAL A 81 16.55 20.56 -1.74
CA VAL A 81 16.03 21.82 -1.20
C VAL A 81 16.99 22.41 -0.16
N ALA A 82 17.51 21.60 0.76
CA ALA A 82 18.43 22.04 1.81
C ALA A 82 19.77 22.57 1.28
N ASN A 83 20.16 22.18 0.07
CA ASN A 83 21.37 22.66 -0.61
C ASN A 83 21.07 23.77 -1.64
N ASP A 84 19.87 24.36 -1.61
CA ASP A 84 19.40 25.39 -2.56
C ASP A 84 19.56 24.96 -4.04
N LEU A 85 19.51 23.65 -4.32
CA LEU A 85 19.65 23.13 -5.68
C LEU A 85 18.34 23.18 -6.46
N VAL A 86 17.20 23.10 -5.76
CA VAL A 86 15.85 23.28 -6.31
C VAL A 86 14.95 23.92 -5.25
N PRO A 87 13.95 24.73 -5.67
CA PRO A 87 12.90 25.21 -4.77
C PRO A 87 11.96 24.08 -4.31
N GLU A 88 11.21 24.30 -3.23
CA GLU A 88 10.34 23.30 -2.59
C GLU A 88 9.23 22.77 -3.52
N PRO A 89 9.33 21.52 -4.04
CA PRO A 89 8.39 20.98 -5.03
C PRO A 89 7.35 20.04 -4.41
N ARG A 90 7.36 19.79 -3.10
CA ARG A 90 6.45 18.85 -2.43
C ARG A 90 4.98 19.20 -2.59
N LEU A 91 4.14 18.17 -2.48
CA LEU A 91 2.69 18.28 -2.55
C LEU A 91 2.08 18.67 -1.19
N ALA A 92 0.89 19.27 -1.23
CA ALA A 92 0.16 19.69 -0.03
C ALA A 92 -0.27 18.51 0.86
N ALA A 93 -0.58 17.38 0.23
CA ALA A 93 -1.13 16.19 0.84
C ALA A 93 -0.65 14.95 0.08
N PRO A 94 -0.73 13.75 0.69
CA PRO A 94 -0.44 12.50 0.01
C PRO A 94 -1.30 12.33 -1.25
N ALA A 95 -0.65 12.06 -2.38
CA ALA A 95 -1.31 11.99 -3.69
C ALA A 95 -1.63 10.54 -4.07
N ARG A 96 -2.33 9.83 -3.18
CA ARG A 96 -2.61 8.39 -3.35
C ARG A 96 -3.36 8.08 -4.64
N GLU A 97 -4.32 8.92 -5.01
CA GLU A 97 -5.06 8.84 -6.27
C GLU A 97 -4.16 8.87 -7.52
N LEU A 98 -3.03 9.58 -7.45
CA LEU A 98 -2.08 9.67 -8.56
C LEU A 98 -1.21 8.42 -8.69
N THR A 99 -1.16 7.55 -7.69
CA THR A 99 -0.23 6.41 -7.63
C THR A 99 -0.41 5.46 -8.82
N LYS A 100 -1.65 5.13 -9.17
CA LYS A 100 -1.95 4.25 -10.32
C LYS A 100 -1.55 4.89 -11.65
N ILE A 101 -1.79 6.20 -11.81
CA ILE A 101 -1.45 6.95 -13.03
C ILE A 101 0.07 7.14 -13.14
N ALA A 102 0.74 7.51 -12.04
CA ALA A 102 2.18 7.69 -11.95
C ALA A 102 2.93 6.40 -12.31
N ARG A 103 2.50 5.26 -11.76
CA ARG A 103 3.09 3.96 -12.09
C ARG A 103 2.93 3.61 -13.57
N ALA A 104 1.74 3.84 -14.13
CA ALA A 104 1.49 3.55 -15.54
C ALA A 104 2.36 4.41 -16.46
N ALA A 105 2.50 5.71 -16.19
CA ALA A 105 3.36 6.61 -16.95
C ALA A 105 4.85 6.25 -16.80
N LEU A 106 5.29 5.91 -15.58
CA LEU A 106 6.65 5.45 -15.30
C LEU A 106 7.00 4.19 -16.11
N LEU A 107 6.14 3.17 -16.08
CA LEU A 107 6.38 1.93 -16.82
C LEU A 107 6.34 2.13 -18.34
N PHE A 108 5.55 3.09 -18.82
CA PHE A 108 5.53 3.45 -20.24
C PHE A 108 6.86 4.08 -20.68
N VAL A 109 7.41 5.01 -19.89
CA VAL A 109 8.62 5.78 -20.24
C VAL A 109 9.90 5.04 -19.89
N ALA A 110 9.92 4.28 -18.80
CA ALA A 110 11.11 3.71 -18.18
C ALA A 110 10.99 2.18 -17.92
N GLY A 111 9.97 1.52 -18.47
CA GLY A 111 9.92 0.05 -18.54
C GLY A 111 11.09 -0.54 -19.34
N PRO A 112 11.18 -1.88 -19.51
CA PRO A 112 12.32 -2.56 -20.13
C PRO A 112 12.73 -1.98 -21.51
N ASP A 113 11.75 -1.60 -22.31
CA ASP A 113 11.94 -1.01 -23.65
C ASP A 113 11.72 0.51 -23.69
N GLY A 114 11.67 1.14 -22.51
CA GLY A 114 11.33 2.55 -22.33
C GLY A 114 12.39 3.51 -22.88
N ALA A 115 11.93 4.68 -23.29
CA ALA A 115 12.79 5.75 -23.81
C ALA A 115 13.88 6.21 -22.82
N TRP A 116 13.64 6.05 -21.51
CA TRP A 116 14.58 6.39 -20.43
C TRP A 116 15.92 5.65 -20.51
N HIS A 117 15.92 4.43 -21.06
CA HIS A 117 17.14 3.62 -21.16
C HIS A 117 18.01 4.00 -22.36
N ARG A 118 17.55 4.94 -23.20
CA ARG A 118 18.31 5.40 -24.37
C ARG A 118 19.27 6.51 -23.98
N GLY A 119 20.54 6.38 -24.37
CA GLY A 119 21.54 7.44 -24.19
C GLY A 119 22.47 7.28 -22.98
N TRP A 120 22.33 6.22 -22.19
CA TRP A 120 23.32 5.89 -21.16
C TRP A 120 24.66 5.50 -21.80
N THR A 121 25.73 6.14 -21.35
CA THR A 121 27.08 5.97 -21.91
C THR A 121 27.87 4.83 -21.27
N THR A 122 27.50 4.42 -20.06
CA THR A 122 28.15 3.33 -19.32
C THR A 122 27.11 2.33 -18.82
N GLU A 123 27.48 1.05 -18.82
CA GLU A 123 26.59 -0.01 -18.33
C GLU A 123 26.31 0.13 -16.82
N THR A 124 27.28 0.62 -16.05
CA THR A 124 27.11 0.89 -14.61
C THR A 124 26.01 1.92 -14.35
N ASN A 125 26.00 3.03 -15.10
CA ASN A 125 24.97 4.05 -14.93
C ASN A 125 23.61 3.56 -15.45
N ALA A 126 23.60 2.80 -16.55
CA ALA A 126 22.38 2.17 -17.07
C ALA A 126 21.76 1.20 -16.04
N ALA A 127 22.59 0.37 -15.38
CA ALA A 127 22.15 -0.55 -14.35
C ALA A 127 21.58 0.20 -13.12
N ALA A 128 22.31 1.19 -12.59
CA ALA A 128 21.84 1.99 -11.47
C ALA A 128 20.53 2.76 -11.77
N ALA A 129 20.37 3.23 -13.02
CA ALA A 129 19.12 3.84 -13.46
C ALA A 129 17.97 2.81 -13.50
N ARG A 130 18.21 1.58 -13.97
CA ARG A 130 17.20 0.50 -13.93
C ARG A 130 16.79 0.16 -12.50
N ASP A 131 17.75 0.09 -11.57
CA ASP A 131 17.49 -0.19 -10.16
C ASP A 131 16.62 0.90 -9.54
N THR A 132 16.92 2.17 -9.82
CA THR A 132 16.11 3.32 -9.39
C THR A 132 14.67 3.22 -9.88
N ILE A 133 14.47 2.85 -11.16
CA ILE A 133 13.12 2.69 -11.72
C ILE A 133 12.39 1.49 -11.11
N ALA A 134 13.10 0.40 -10.86
CA ALA A 134 12.54 -0.79 -10.21
C ALA A 134 12.06 -0.47 -8.79
N GLU A 135 12.86 0.23 -7.99
CA GLU A 135 12.48 0.69 -6.66
C GLU A 135 11.28 1.62 -6.70
N LEU A 136 11.29 2.62 -7.59
CA LEU A 136 10.21 3.57 -7.73
C LEU A 136 8.89 2.89 -8.12
N SER A 137 8.95 1.94 -9.06
CA SER A 137 7.79 1.14 -9.47
C SER A 137 7.25 0.27 -8.32
N GLN A 138 8.11 -0.25 -7.45
CA GLN A 138 7.69 -1.04 -6.28
C GLN A 138 6.97 -0.17 -5.25
N VAL A 139 7.51 1.01 -4.93
CA VAL A 139 6.87 1.96 -4.00
C VAL A 139 5.48 2.37 -4.50
N LEU A 140 5.36 2.70 -5.79
CA LEU A 140 4.07 3.04 -6.39
C LEU A 140 3.13 1.83 -6.45
N ALA A 141 3.62 0.61 -6.68
CA ALA A 141 2.77 -0.58 -6.63
C ALA A 141 2.22 -0.82 -5.21
N ALA A 142 3.05 -0.65 -4.19
CA ALA A 142 2.65 -0.82 -2.79
C ALA A 142 1.65 0.26 -2.35
N GLY A 143 1.86 1.53 -2.74
CA GLY A 143 0.91 2.62 -2.44
C GLY A 143 -0.48 2.37 -3.03
N ALA A 144 -0.55 1.87 -4.27
CA ALA A 144 -1.83 1.54 -4.90
C ALA A 144 -2.53 0.35 -4.23
N GLY A 145 -1.77 -0.60 -3.66
CA GLY A 145 -2.31 -1.75 -2.94
C GLY A 145 -2.84 -1.40 -1.55
N LEU A 146 -2.24 -0.41 -0.89
CA LEU A 146 -2.73 0.08 0.41
C LEU A 146 -4.10 0.74 0.31
N ASP A 147 -4.43 1.45 -0.77
CA ASP A 147 -5.77 2.03 -0.94
C ASP A 147 -6.85 0.96 -1.09
N ASP A 148 -6.55 -0.12 -1.83
CA ASP A 148 -7.49 -1.22 -1.99
C ASP A 148 -7.68 -1.98 -0.66
N LEU A 149 -6.61 -2.15 0.15
CA LEU A 149 -6.67 -2.77 1.47
C LEU A 149 -7.36 -1.89 2.53
N ASP A 150 -7.06 -0.58 2.57
CA ASP A 150 -7.70 0.38 3.45
C ASP A 150 -9.20 0.41 3.19
N ARG A 151 -9.62 0.39 1.92
CA ARG A 151 -11.04 0.29 1.55
C ARG A 151 -11.66 -1.02 2.03
N ILE A 152 -11.02 -2.16 1.74
CA ILE A 152 -11.50 -3.48 2.20
C ILE A 152 -11.67 -3.52 3.72
N TRP A 153 -10.70 -2.97 4.46
CA TRP A 153 -10.73 -2.91 5.91
C TRP A 153 -11.86 -2.00 6.41
N ASN A 154 -11.99 -0.79 5.86
CA ASN A 154 -13.02 0.17 6.26
C ASN A 154 -14.43 -0.38 5.96
N ASP A 155 -14.66 -0.90 4.76
CA ASP A 155 -15.93 -1.52 4.37
C ASP A 155 -16.28 -2.67 5.34
N ALA A 156 -15.31 -3.55 5.64
CA ALA A 156 -15.52 -4.65 6.56
C ALA A 156 -15.77 -4.21 8.01
N ALA A 157 -15.08 -3.16 8.47
CA ALA A 157 -15.26 -2.62 9.80
C ALA A 157 -16.66 -2.01 9.97
N ASP A 158 -17.11 -1.22 8.99
CA ASP A 158 -18.43 -0.59 8.99
C ASP A 158 -19.54 -1.66 8.97
N TYR A 159 -19.46 -2.63 8.06
CA TYR A 159 -20.43 -3.72 8.00
C TYR A 159 -20.40 -4.62 9.23
N GLY A 160 -19.24 -4.78 9.88
CA GLY A 160 -19.11 -5.57 11.10
C GLY A 160 -19.84 -4.94 12.30
N VAL A 161 -19.83 -3.60 12.39
CA VAL A 161 -20.56 -2.84 13.42
C VAL A 161 -22.07 -3.00 13.23
N ASP A 162 -22.57 -2.73 12.02
CA ASP A 162 -24.00 -2.81 11.69
C ASP A 162 -24.48 -4.27 11.69
N GLY A 163 -23.60 -5.21 11.34
CA GLY A 163 -23.87 -6.63 11.27
C GLY A 163 -24.69 -7.06 10.06
N GLU A 164 -24.89 -6.16 9.10
CA GLU A 164 -25.49 -6.42 7.79
C GLU A 164 -24.46 -6.13 6.71
N VAL A 165 -24.32 -7.06 5.77
CA VAL A 165 -23.42 -6.94 4.63
C VAL A 165 -24.27 -6.77 3.37
N PRO A 166 -24.09 -5.69 2.58
CA PRO A 166 -24.89 -5.44 1.37
C PRO A 166 -24.78 -6.59 0.35
N GLU A 167 -25.86 -6.86 -0.37
CA GLU A 167 -25.86 -7.86 -1.45
C GLU A 167 -24.86 -7.48 -2.56
N GLY A 168 -24.04 -8.45 -2.98
CA GLY A 168 -22.97 -8.24 -3.97
C GLY A 168 -21.63 -7.80 -3.39
N THR A 169 -21.51 -7.70 -2.07
CA THR A 169 -20.22 -7.46 -1.39
C THR A 169 -19.22 -8.57 -1.72
N PRO A 170 -17.95 -8.25 -2.00
CA PRO A 170 -16.93 -9.26 -2.27
C PRO A 170 -16.78 -10.24 -1.07
N PRO A 171 -16.62 -11.55 -1.32
CA PRO A 171 -16.56 -12.56 -0.24
C PRO A 171 -15.49 -12.27 0.82
N GLY A 172 -14.34 -11.73 0.42
CA GLY A 172 -13.28 -11.35 1.38
C GLY A 172 -13.70 -10.25 2.37
N VAL A 173 -14.50 -9.28 1.92
CA VAL A 173 -15.02 -8.19 2.77
C VAL A 173 -16.10 -8.74 3.70
N GLU A 174 -17.01 -9.59 3.19
CA GLU A 174 -18.05 -10.23 4.00
C GLU A 174 -17.47 -11.10 5.13
N HIS A 175 -16.48 -11.93 4.80
CA HIS A 175 -15.79 -12.76 5.79
C HIS A 175 -15.05 -11.89 6.81
N LEU A 176 -14.34 -10.85 6.37
CA LEU A 176 -13.64 -9.95 7.28
C LEU A 176 -14.62 -9.22 8.22
N ALA A 177 -15.77 -8.74 7.72
CA ALA A 177 -16.79 -8.09 8.54
C ALA A 177 -17.34 -9.02 9.63
N SER A 178 -17.65 -10.27 9.25
CA SER A 178 -18.15 -11.29 10.17
C SER A 178 -17.12 -11.61 11.26
N LEU A 179 -15.84 -11.70 10.89
CA LEU A 179 -14.74 -11.92 11.83
C LEU A 179 -14.55 -10.73 12.78
N LEU A 180 -14.47 -9.51 12.24
CA LEU A 180 -14.25 -8.28 13.01
C LEU A 180 -15.34 -8.06 14.05
N ARG A 181 -16.60 -8.39 13.74
CA ARG A 181 -17.70 -8.29 14.69
C ARG A 181 -17.45 -9.12 15.95
N VAL A 182 -17.22 -10.42 15.78
CA VAL A 182 -17.00 -11.35 16.91
C VAL A 182 -15.72 -11.01 17.65
N TYR A 183 -14.65 -10.68 16.91
CA TYR A 183 -13.39 -10.24 17.49
C TYR A 183 -13.53 -8.97 18.34
N ASN A 184 -14.23 -7.94 17.86
CA ASN A 184 -14.40 -6.68 18.58
C ASN A 184 -15.22 -6.87 19.87
N CYS A 185 -16.26 -7.72 19.85
CA CYS A 185 -16.97 -8.10 21.07
C CYS A 185 -16.05 -8.86 22.03
N ALA A 186 -15.28 -9.82 21.53
CA ALA A 186 -14.35 -10.60 22.35
C ALA A 186 -13.25 -9.73 22.98
N MET A 187 -12.73 -8.74 22.25
CA MET A 187 -11.75 -7.78 22.76
C MET A 187 -12.34 -6.84 23.82
N SER A 188 -13.64 -6.54 23.72
CA SER A 188 -14.32 -5.60 24.62
C SER A 188 -14.77 -6.25 25.93
N GLY A 189 -15.18 -7.52 25.91
CA GLY A 189 -15.78 -8.20 27.07
C GLY A 189 -15.38 -9.66 27.26
N GLY A 190 -14.43 -10.18 26.48
CA GLY A 190 -14.08 -11.60 26.45
C GLY A 190 -15.01 -12.42 25.56
N LEU A 191 -14.65 -13.70 25.38
CA LEU A 191 -15.35 -14.61 24.47
C LEU A 191 -16.80 -14.87 24.91
N ASP A 192 -17.06 -14.95 26.21
CA ASP A 192 -18.39 -15.17 26.77
C ASP A 192 -19.33 -14.02 26.40
N PHE A 193 -18.85 -12.78 26.55
CA PHE A 193 -19.58 -11.59 26.11
C PHE A 193 -19.83 -11.63 24.60
N ALA A 194 -18.83 -12.04 23.80
CA ALA A 194 -18.99 -12.14 22.36
C ALA A 194 -20.08 -13.15 21.95
N LEU A 195 -20.20 -14.27 22.66
CA LEU A 195 -21.25 -15.26 22.43
C LEU A 195 -22.62 -14.79 22.94
N GLU A 196 -22.67 -14.00 24.00
CA GLU A 196 -23.91 -13.44 24.54
C GLU A 196 -24.53 -12.38 23.61
N VAL A 197 -23.70 -11.49 23.04
CA VAL A 197 -24.17 -10.35 22.24
C VAL A 197 -24.34 -10.65 20.75
N ASN A 198 -23.96 -11.85 20.31
CA ASN A 198 -24.10 -12.27 18.92
C ASN A 198 -25.07 -13.45 18.79
N GLU A 199 -25.95 -13.37 17.80
CA GLU A 199 -26.79 -14.50 17.41
C GLU A 199 -25.91 -15.67 16.92
N PRO A 200 -26.25 -16.94 17.20
CA PRO A 200 -25.40 -18.09 16.86
C PRO A 200 -24.96 -18.14 15.39
N PHE A 201 -25.85 -17.77 14.45
CA PHE A 201 -25.49 -17.76 13.03
C PHE A 201 -24.40 -16.73 12.69
N ARG A 202 -24.28 -15.63 13.44
CA ARG A 202 -23.21 -14.63 13.26
C ARG A 202 -21.87 -15.18 13.71
N VAL A 203 -21.86 -15.96 14.79
CA VAL A 203 -20.67 -16.68 15.26
C VAL A 203 -20.26 -17.76 14.26
N VAL A 204 -21.22 -18.49 13.69
CA VAL A 204 -20.96 -19.46 12.61
C VAL A 204 -20.31 -18.79 11.39
N ARG A 205 -20.79 -17.62 10.96
CA ARG A 205 -20.16 -16.86 9.87
C ARG A 205 -18.72 -16.43 10.20
N ALA A 206 -18.43 -16.08 11.45
CA ALA A 206 -17.06 -15.79 11.88
C ALA A 206 -16.17 -17.04 11.83
N ILE A 207 -16.68 -18.22 12.21
CA ILE A 207 -15.98 -19.51 12.08
C ILE A 207 -15.67 -19.81 10.61
N GLU A 208 -16.64 -19.60 9.71
CA GLU A 208 -16.43 -19.76 8.26
C GLU A 208 -15.38 -18.78 7.74
N ALA A 209 -15.41 -17.52 8.19
CA ALA A 209 -14.41 -16.53 7.86
C ALA A 209 -13.00 -16.92 8.33
N MET A 210 -12.86 -17.45 9.55
CA MET A 210 -11.58 -17.97 10.04
C MET A 210 -11.04 -19.07 9.12
N ARG A 211 -11.88 -20.00 8.67
CA ARG A 211 -11.47 -21.03 7.70
C ARG A 211 -11.08 -20.42 6.35
N TYR A 212 -11.85 -19.44 5.86
CA TYR A 212 -11.55 -18.72 4.62
C TYR A 212 -10.15 -18.07 4.66
N PHE A 213 -9.77 -17.47 5.79
CA PHE A 213 -8.45 -16.86 5.97
C PHE A 213 -7.34 -17.83 6.38
N GLY A 214 -7.60 -19.14 6.39
CA GLY A 214 -6.60 -20.15 6.72
C GLY A 214 -6.27 -20.23 8.22
N LEU A 215 -7.25 -19.97 9.08
CA LEU A 215 -7.16 -20.07 10.55
C LEU A 215 -8.03 -21.22 11.10
N PRO A 216 -7.81 -22.49 10.69
CA PRO A 216 -8.71 -23.59 11.04
C PRO A 216 -8.70 -23.94 12.54
N GLU A 217 -7.56 -23.82 13.23
CA GLU A 217 -7.48 -24.12 14.66
C GLU A 217 -8.30 -23.14 15.50
N ALA A 218 -8.30 -21.86 15.12
CA ALA A 218 -9.12 -20.83 15.75
C ALA A 218 -10.61 -21.07 15.46
N ALA A 219 -10.95 -21.46 14.22
CA ALA A 219 -12.31 -21.79 13.83
C ALA A 219 -12.87 -22.97 14.64
N ASP A 220 -12.08 -24.04 14.79
CA ASP A 220 -12.49 -25.23 15.52
C ASP A 220 -12.61 -24.96 17.03
N PHE A 221 -11.72 -24.15 17.59
CA PHE A 221 -11.84 -23.67 18.97
C PHE A 221 -13.15 -22.90 19.17
N LEU A 222 -13.44 -21.92 18.32
CA LEU A 222 -14.66 -21.11 18.45
C LEU A 222 -15.93 -21.95 18.25
N ALA A 223 -15.90 -22.93 17.35
CA ALA A 223 -17.02 -23.86 17.13
C ALA A 223 -17.31 -24.74 18.37
N ASP A 224 -16.26 -25.23 19.03
CA ASP A 224 -16.38 -26.00 20.27
C ASP A 224 -16.96 -25.14 21.40
N VAL A 225 -16.44 -23.92 21.57
CA VAL A 225 -16.94 -22.96 22.57
C VAL A 225 -18.41 -22.61 22.32
N LEU A 226 -18.81 -22.35 21.07
CA LEU A 226 -20.21 -22.11 20.71
C LEU A 226 -21.10 -23.31 21.06
N THR A 227 -20.68 -24.52 20.71
CA THR A 227 -21.44 -25.76 20.97
C THR A 227 -21.65 -25.99 22.47
N ARG A 228 -20.66 -25.66 23.31
CA ARG A 228 -20.75 -25.76 24.77
C ARG A 228 -21.68 -24.70 25.36
N SER A 229 -21.58 -23.47 24.86
CA SER A 229 -22.46 -22.36 25.26
C SER A 229 -23.94 -22.68 25.00
N GLU A 230 -24.26 -23.25 23.83
CA GLU A 230 -25.62 -23.69 23.50
C GLU A 230 -26.16 -24.78 24.44
N LYS A 231 -25.27 -25.58 25.05
CA LYS A 231 -25.62 -26.59 26.06
C LYS A 231 -25.70 -26.04 27.49
N GLY A 232 -25.41 -24.76 27.70
CA GLY A 232 -25.33 -24.14 29.01
C GLY A 232 -24.11 -24.57 29.83
N GLU A 233 -23.06 -25.08 29.17
CA GLU A 233 -21.78 -25.43 29.79
C GLU A 233 -20.87 -24.19 29.87
N ASP A 234 -20.00 -24.12 30.88
CA ASP A 234 -19.03 -23.02 31.04
C ASP A 234 -18.02 -23.03 29.86
N PRO A 235 -18.08 -22.05 28.94
CA PRO A 235 -17.32 -22.05 27.68
C PRO A 235 -15.80 -21.97 27.86
N ILE A 236 -15.31 -21.51 29.02
CA ILE A 236 -13.88 -21.29 29.29
C ILE A 236 -13.27 -22.43 30.13
N ARG A 237 -14.06 -23.39 30.62
CA ARG A 237 -13.52 -24.54 31.37
C ARG A 237 -12.86 -25.59 30.48
N CYS A 238 -11.64 -25.29 30.04
CA CYS A 238 -10.56 -26.26 29.82
C CYS A 238 -9.19 -25.55 29.87
N ARG A 239 -8.52 -25.57 31.04
CA ARG A 239 -7.05 -25.54 31.06
C ARG A 239 -6.54 -26.84 30.44
N PRO A 240 -5.53 -26.83 29.56
CA PRO A 240 -4.76 -28.04 29.32
C PRO A 240 -4.04 -28.41 30.62
N THR A 241 -4.18 -29.65 31.06
CA THR A 241 -3.32 -30.23 32.09
C THR A 241 -1.87 -30.05 31.66
N ALA A 242 -1.07 -29.45 32.54
CA ALA A 242 0.34 -29.22 32.35
C ALA A 242 1.10 -30.56 32.29
N THR A 243 1.08 -31.24 31.14
CA THR A 243 1.94 -32.40 30.88
C THR A 243 2.15 -32.58 29.38
N SER A 244 2.72 -31.57 28.71
CA SER A 244 3.61 -31.67 27.54
C SER A 244 3.66 -30.34 26.79
N MET A 245 4.53 -29.43 27.22
CA MET A 245 5.09 -28.44 26.31
C MET A 245 6.51 -28.89 25.97
N PRO A 246 6.89 -29.05 24.69
CA PRO A 246 8.29 -29.01 24.30
C PRO A 246 8.79 -27.57 24.50
N SER A 247 9.91 -27.42 25.21
CA SER A 247 10.55 -26.13 25.44
C SER A 247 11.01 -25.51 24.12
N TRP A 248 10.41 -24.38 23.73
CA TRP A 248 10.94 -23.50 22.69
C TRP A 248 12.09 -22.64 23.25
N THR A 249 13.17 -23.30 23.62
CA THR A 249 14.45 -22.65 23.92
C THR A 249 15.53 -23.60 23.47
N THR A 250 15.90 -23.52 22.18
CA THR A 250 17.28 -23.52 21.66
C THR A 250 17.22 -23.65 20.13
N VAL A 251 17.21 -22.51 19.44
CA VAL A 251 17.83 -22.43 18.11
C VAL A 251 18.70 -21.17 18.12
N ARG A 252 19.95 -21.35 18.56
CA ARG A 252 21.07 -20.47 18.21
C ARG A 252 22.24 -21.35 17.80
N THR A 253 22.81 -20.98 16.65
CA THR A 253 24.17 -21.27 16.17
C THR A 253 24.55 -22.72 15.87
N ARG A 254 24.48 -23.10 14.59
CA ARG A 254 25.66 -23.17 13.70
C ARG A 254 25.23 -23.22 12.24
#